data_AF-A0A831XRU1-F1
#
_entry.id   AF-A0A831XRU1-F1
#
_cell.length_a   1.000
_cell.length_b   1.000
_cell.length_c   1.000
_cell.angle_alpha   90.00
_cell.angle_beta   90.00
_cell.angle_gamma   90.00
#
_symmetry.space_group_name_H-M   'P 1'
#
loop_
_entity.id
_entity.type
_entity.pdbx_description
1 polymer ?
#
loop_
_entity_poly.entity_id
_entity_poly.type
_entity_poly.pdbx_seq_one_letter_code
_entity_poly.pdbx_strand_id
1 'polypeptide(L)'
;MRSLLSAAFMALWTFADILLNGGALRQALAELILREAQSAGAAVLLGQSVDESWRIFLASAPLMAFFIQLAVYGAWSSAYRLGGCRRGFAAALAVVVALTAVLWLYVLPAAFFMGYIPIEQPLMYLAVNAGLAFIRYSECARPPGPAPG
;
A
#
# COMPACT_ATOMS: atom_id res chain seq x y z
N MET A 1 -9.63 -9.66 12.74
CA MET A 1 -9.91 -10.23 11.40
C MET A 1 -9.90 -9.18 10.29
N ARG A 2 -10.67 -8.08 10.37
CA ARG A 2 -10.72 -7.07 9.28
C ARG A 2 -9.36 -6.48 8.87
N SER A 3 -8.46 -6.22 9.83
CA SER A 3 -7.10 -5.75 9.56
C SER A 3 -6.30 -6.75 8.72
N LEU A 4 -6.20 -8.00 9.18
CA LEU A 4 -5.46 -9.07 8.50
C LEU A 4 -6.03 -9.36 7.10
N LEU A 5 -7.36 -9.39 6.95
CA LEU A 5 -8.00 -9.58 5.65
C LEU A 5 -7.70 -8.43 4.69
N SER A 6 -7.73 -7.18 5.17
CA SER A 6 -7.35 -6.03 4.33
C SER A 6 -5.88 -6.06 3.93
N ALA A 7 -4.99 -6.48 4.82
CA ALA A 7 -3.57 -6.60 4.53
C ALA A 7 -3.28 -7.71 3.53
N ALA A 8 -3.93 -8.87 3.68
CA ALA A 8 -3.84 -9.97 2.71
C ALA A 8 -4.40 -9.55 1.33
N PHE A 9 -5.52 -8.82 1.31
CA PHE A 9 -6.05 -8.26 0.08
C PHE A 9 -5.06 -7.31 -0.61
N MET A 10 -4.47 -6.37 0.13
CA MET A 10 -3.49 -5.44 -0.45
C MET A 10 -2.23 -6.14 -0.97
N ALA A 11 -1.76 -7.18 -0.28
CA ALA A 11 -0.64 -8.00 -0.74
C ALA A 11 -0.98 -8.73 -2.05
N LEU A 12 -2.14 -9.37 -2.13
CA LEU A 12 -2.60 -10.08 -3.33
C LEU A 12 -2.85 -9.13 -4.49
N TRP A 13 -3.48 -7.97 -4.24
CA TRP A 13 -3.68 -6.92 -5.23
C TRP A 13 -2.33 -6.46 -5.79
N THR A 14 -1.36 -6.18 -4.92
CA THR A 14 -0.02 -5.77 -5.32
C THR A 14 0.69 -6.83 -6.16
N PHE A 15 0.58 -8.09 -5.76
CA PHE A 15 1.14 -9.18 -6.55
C PHE A 15 0.49 -9.27 -7.94
N ALA A 16 -0.84 -9.19 -8.02
CA ALA A 16 -1.56 -9.24 -9.29
C ALA A 16 -1.19 -8.05 -10.20
N ASP A 17 -1.13 -6.85 -9.63
CA ASP A 17 -0.76 -5.62 -10.32
C ASP A 17 0.67 -5.67 -10.88
N ILE A 18 1.62 -6.22 -10.11
CA ILE A 18 3.00 -6.47 -10.58
C ILE A 18 3.03 -7.46 -11.74
N LEU A 19 2.23 -8.54 -11.68
CA LEU A 19 2.19 -9.53 -12.76
C LEU A 19 1.58 -8.95 -14.05
N LEU A 20 0.52 -8.16 -13.93
CA LEU A 20 -0.13 -7.51 -15.07
C LEU A 20 0.79 -6.49 -15.74
N ASN A 21 1.58 -5.76 -14.96
CA ASN A 21 2.51 -4.73 -15.43
C ASN A 21 3.95 -5.24 -15.60
N GLY A 22 4.17 -6.56 -15.57
CA GLY A 22 5.51 -7.14 -15.43
C GLY A 22 6.49 -6.75 -16.54
N GLY A 23 6.02 -6.62 -17.78
CA GLY A 23 6.85 -6.16 -18.90
C GLY A 23 7.36 -4.73 -18.70
N ALA A 24 6.46 -3.80 -18.39
CA ALA A 24 6.80 -2.39 -18.16
C ALA A 24 7.71 -2.22 -16.94
N LEU A 25 7.44 -2.96 -15.86
CA LEU A 25 8.28 -2.92 -14.65
C LEU A 25 9.68 -3.50 -14.91
N ARG A 26 9.80 -4.62 -15.64
CA ARG A 26 11.12 -5.16 -16.01
C ARG A 26 11.91 -4.19 -16.89
N GLN A 27 11.24 -3.48 -17.79
CA GLN A 27 11.89 -2.45 -18.60
C GLN A 27 12.38 -1.28 -17.75
N ALA A 28 11.54 -0.74 -16.86
CA ALA A 28 11.92 0.33 -15.95
C ALA A 28 13.10 -0.06 -15.03
N LEU A 29 13.12 -1.32 -14.57
CA LEU A 29 14.23 -1.89 -13.82
C LEU A 29 15.54 -1.92 -14.63
N ALA A 30 15.46 -2.32 -15.90
CA ALA A 30 16.61 -2.33 -16.78
C ALA A 30 17.17 -0.91 -17.01
N GLU A 31 16.30 0.08 -17.22
CA GLU A 31 16.68 1.49 -17.37
C GLU A 31 17.36 2.04 -16.10
N LEU A 32 16.83 1.70 -14.91
CA LEU A 32 17.42 2.08 -13.64
C LEU A 32 18.82 1.47 -13.45
N ILE A 33 18.96 0.15 -13.66
CA ILE A 33 20.24 -0.55 -13.52
C ILE A 33 21.28 0.00 -14.49
N LEU A 34 20.89 0.27 -15.75
CA LEU A 34 21.79 0.87 -16.73
C LEU A 34 22.25 2.27 -16.30
N ARG A 35 21.33 3.10 -15.82
CA ARG A 35 21.65 4.46 -15.37
C ARG A 35 22.60 4.45 -14.18
N GLU A 36 22.39 3.57 -13.21
CA GLU A 36 23.25 3.42 -12.03
C GLU A 36 24.63 2.86 -12.41
N ALA A 37 24.69 1.89 -13.32
CA ALA A 37 25.96 1.34 -13.80
C ALA A 37 26.78 2.40 -14.57
N GLN A 38 26.12 3.21 -15.40
CA GLN A 38 26.75 4.31 -16.12
C GLN A 38 27.27 5.40 -15.18
N SER A 39 26.50 5.78 -14.16
CA SER A 39 26.94 6.79 -13.18
C SER A 39 28.13 6.31 -12.35
N ALA A 40 28.22 5.00 -12.09
CA ALA A 40 29.32 4.37 -11.38
C ALA A 40 30.51 4.00 -12.29
N GLY A 41 30.40 4.14 -13.61
CA GLY A 41 31.42 3.70 -14.57
C GLY A 41 31.65 2.19 -14.57
N ALA A 42 30.65 1.40 -14.16
CA ALA A 42 30.75 -0.05 -14.00
C ALA A 42 30.17 -0.80 -15.21
N ALA A 43 30.79 -1.92 -15.57
CA ALA A 43 30.21 -2.87 -16.52
C ALA A 43 29.15 -3.72 -15.80
N VAL A 44 27.96 -3.85 -16.40
CA VAL A 44 26.84 -4.61 -15.82
C VAL A 44 26.31 -5.67 -16.79
N LEU A 45 26.09 -6.88 -16.29
CA LEU A 45 25.40 -7.95 -17.01
C LEU A 45 23.89 -7.73 -16.88
N LEU A 46 23.36 -6.82 -17.69
CA LEU A 46 22.01 -6.27 -17.54
C LEU A 46 20.93 -7.34 -17.36
N GLY A 47 20.90 -8.38 -18.19
CA GLY A 47 19.89 -9.45 -18.10
C GLY A 47 19.89 -10.16 -16.75
N GLN A 48 21.07 -10.57 -16.26
CA GLN A 48 21.20 -11.24 -14.97
C GLN A 48 20.83 -10.30 -13.81
N SER A 49 21.27 -9.05 -13.85
CA SER A 49 20.95 -8.05 -12.82
C SER A 49 19.45 -7.74 -12.76
N VAL A 50 18.79 -7.68 -13.92
CA VAL A 50 17.33 -7.51 -14.02
C VAL A 50 16.60 -8.72 -13.44
N ASP A 51 16.98 -9.94 -13.82
CA ASP A 51 16.31 -11.17 -13.35
C ASP A 51 16.44 -11.36 -11.83
N GLU A 52 17.62 -11.09 -11.27
CA GLU A 52 17.87 -11.21 -9.83
C GLU A 52 17.10 -10.14 -9.04
N SER A 53 17.17 -8.88 -9.49
CA SER A 53 16.41 -7.78 -8.89
C SER A 53 14.90 -8.01 -9.01
N TRP A 54 14.43 -8.54 -10.14
CA TRP A 54 13.03 -8.88 -10.36
C TRP A 54 12.53 -9.96 -9.41
N ARG A 55 13.32 -11.00 -9.17
CA ARG A 55 12.96 -12.07 -8.23
C ARG A 55 12.84 -11.56 -6.80
N ILE A 56 13.75 -10.68 -6.37
CA ILE A 56 13.69 -10.05 -5.06
C ILE A 56 12.43 -9.18 -4.97
N PHE A 57 12.22 -8.32 -5.96
CA PHE A 57 11.08 -7.42 -6.04
C PHE A 57 9.72 -8.15 -5.98
N LEU A 58 9.57 -9.24 -6.73
CA LEU A 58 8.35 -10.06 -6.72
C LEU A 58 8.00 -10.60 -5.34
N ALA A 59 9.01 -10.92 -4.51
CA ALA A 59 8.80 -11.42 -3.16
C ALA A 59 8.60 -10.29 -2.14
N SER A 60 9.39 -9.22 -2.25
CA SER A 60 9.41 -8.14 -1.25
C SER A 60 8.23 -7.19 -1.38
N ALA A 61 7.78 -6.86 -2.59
CA ALA A 61 6.73 -5.84 -2.78
C ALA A 61 5.37 -6.25 -2.18
N PRO A 62 4.84 -7.47 -2.39
CA PRO A 62 3.61 -7.91 -1.73
C PRO A 62 3.74 -7.97 -0.20
N LEU A 63 4.91 -8.36 0.30
CA LEU A 63 5.20 -8.41 1.73
C LEU A 63 5.21 -7.01 2.34
N MET A 64 5.85 -6.05 1.68
CA MET A 64 5.82 -4.65 2.09
C MET A 64 4.40 -4.10 2.07
N ALA A 65 3.62 -4.39 1.02
CA ALA A 65 2.23 -3.95 0.92
C ALA A 65 1.37 -4.48 2.09
N PHE A 66 1.59 -5.73 2.50
CA PHE A 66 0.94 -6.31 3.67
C PHE A 66 1.22 -5.50 4.95
N PHE A 67 2.49 -5.22 5.24
CA PHE A 67 2.86 -4.48 6.46
C PHE A 67 2.46 -3.01 6.42
N ILE A 68 2.56 -2.37 5.26
CA ILE A 68 2.07 -1.01 5.05
C ILE A 68 0.57 -0.95 5.35
N GLN A 69 -0.22 -1.88 4.81
CA GLN A 69 -1.66 -1.90 5.07
C GLN A 69 -1.98 -2.11 6.56
N LEU A 70 -1.23 -2.95 7.26
CA LEU A 70 -1.39 -3.09 8.73
C LEU A 70 -1.08 -1.78 9.47
N ALA A 71 -0.01 -1.08 9.07
CA ALA A 71 0.37 0.20 9.66
C ALA A 71 -0.69 1.29 9.41
N VAL A 72 -1.16 1.43 8.16
CA VAL A 72 -2.23 2.37 7.80
C VAL A 72 -3.51 2.06 8.58
N TYR A 73 -3.91 0.78 8.61
CA TYR A 73 -5.08 0.34 9.37
C TYR A 73 -4.93 0.71 10.86
N GLY A 74 -3.77 0.40 11.45
CA GLY A 74 -3.46 0.70 12.84
C GLY A 74 -3.54 2.19 13.14
N ALA A 75 -2.98 3.03 12.27
CA ALA A 75 -2.93 4.48 12.42
C ALA A 75 -4.35 5.10 12.43
N TRP A 76 -5.15 4.86 11.38
CA TRP A 76 -6.49 5.45 11.34
C TRP A 76 -7.41 4.85 12.39
N SER A 77 -7.26 3.56 12.71
CA SER A 77 -8.01 2.89 13.78
C SER A 77 -7.75 3.53 15.14
N SER A 78 -6.50 3.93 15.40
CA SER A 78 -6.11 4.60 16.65
C SER A 78 -6.67 6.02 16.69
N ALA A 79 -6.57 6.77 15.59
CA ALA A 79 -7.19 8.09 15.47
C ALA A 79 -8.71 8.04 15.69
N TYR A 80 -9.37 7.02 15.13
CA TYR A 80 -10.79 6.78 15.34
C TYR A 80 -11.13 6.58 16.82
N ARG A 81 -10.36 5.74 17.53
CA ARG A 81 -10.58 5.47 18.96
C ARG A 81 -10.40 6.72 19.81
N LEU A 82 -9.37 7.52 19.54
CA LEU A 82 -9.08 8.75 20.29
C LEU A 82 -10.13 9.83 20.08
N GLY A 83 -10.68 9.94 18.87
CA GLY A 83 -11.69 10.95 18.54
C GLY A 83 -13.13 10.57 18.95
N GLY A 84 -13.40 9.36 19.42
CA GLY A 84 -14.76 8.87 19.61
C GLY A 84 -15.53 8.76 18.29
N CYS A 85 -16.85 8.57 18.32
CA CYS A 85 -17.62 8.16 17.13
C CYS A 85 -17.52 9.13 15.91
N ARG A 86 -18.19 10.29 15.95
CA ARG A 86 -18.22 11.24 14.83
C ARG A 86 -16.88 11.94 14.58
N ARG A 87 -16.24 12.45 15.64
CA ARG A 87 -14.94 13.14 15.52
C ARG A 87 -13.82 12.18 15.16
N GLY A 88 -13.88 10.92 15.62
CA GLY A 88 -12.93 9.87 15.24
C GLY A 88 -13.08 9.41 13.79
N PHE A 89 -14.28 9.42 13.21
CA PHE A 89 -14.43 9.17 11.77
C PHE A 89 -13.72 10.23 10.92
N ALA A 90 -13.93 11.51 11.22
CA ALA A 90 -13.24 12.60 10.53
C ALA A 90 -11.71 12.51 10.71
N ALA A 91 -11.24 12.23 11.93
CA ALA A 91 -9.82 12.02 12.20
C ALA A 91 -9.25 10.81 11.44
N ALA A 92 -9.98 9.71 11.37
CA ALA A 92 -9.59 8.54 10.59
C ALA A 92 -9.44 8.86 9.11
N LEU A 93 -10.42 9.56 8.51
CA LEU A 93 -10.33 9.97 7.10
C LEU A 93 -9.15 10.90 6.84
N ALA A 94 -8.88 11.86 7.74
CA ALA A 94 -7.72 12.73 7.62
C ALA A 94 -6.40 11.92 7.64
N VAL A 95 -6.29 10.94 8.54
CA VAL A 95 -5.12 10.04 8.60
C VAL A 95 -5.00 9.20 7.35
N VAL A 96 -6.11 8.65 6.82
CA VAL A 96 -6.09 7.87 5.58
C VAL A 96 -5.60 8.72 4.41
N VAL A 97 -6.14 9.93 4.22
CA VAL A 97 -5.71 10.84 3.13
C VAL A 97 -4.24 11.23 3.27
N ALA A 98 -3.81 11.62 4.48
CA ALA A 98 -2.42 12.00 4.73
C ALA A 98 -1.46 10.84 4.48
N LEU A 99 -1.78 9.64 4.96
CA LEU A 99 -0.96 8.46 4.73
C LEU A 99 -0.96 8.04 3.26
N THR A 100 -2.09 8.10 2.55
CA THR A 100 -2.11 7.86 1.11
C THR A 100 -1.18 8.82 0.37
N ALA A 101 -1.18 10.11 0.72
CA ALA A 101 -0.26 11.08 0.12
C ALA A 101 1.20 10.74 0.43
N VAL A 102 1.53 10.38 1.67
CA VAL A 102 2.89 9.95 2.07
C VAL A 102 3.30 8.66 1.34
N LEU A 103 2.37 7.71 1.21
CA LEU A 103 2.61 6.47 0.48
C LEU A 103 2.91 6.76 -0.99
N TRP A 104 2.09 7.59 -1.63
CA TRP A 104 2.28 7.99 -3.02
C TRP A 104 3.64 8.67 -3.24
N LEU A 105 3.98 9.66 -2.42
CA LEU A 105 5.13 10.52 -2.66
C LEU A 105 6.46 9.87 -2.25
N TYR A 106 6.46 8.99 -1.25
CA TYR A 106 7.71 8.54 -0.61
C TYR A 106 7.83 7.02 -0.47
N VAL A 107 6.80 6.35 0.07
CA VAL A 107 6.94 4.93 0.45
C VAL A 107 6.81 3.99 -0.74
N LEU A 108 5.84 4.21 -1.63
CA LEU A 108 5.69 3.41 -2.84
C LEU A 108 6.86 3.59 -3.82
N PRO A 109 7.38 4.80 -4.11
CA PRO A 109 8.57 4.90 -4.95
C PRO A 109 9.78 4.20 -4.33
N ALA A 110 9.94 4.26 -3.00
CA ALA A 110 11.00 3.54 -2.29
C ALA A 110 10.79 2.01 -2.27
N ALA A 111 9.56 1.54 -2.05
CA ALA A 111 9.22 0.12 -1.99
C ALA A 111 9.27 -0.55 -3.37
N PHE A 112 8.92 0.20 -4.42
CA PHE A 112 8.88 -0.29 -5.79
C PHE A 112 10.17 0.00 -6.57
N PHE A 113 11.13 0.72 -5.99
CA PHE A 113 12.47 1.02 -6.53
C PHE A 113 12.53 1.60 -7.96
N MET A 114 11.40 1.92 -8.59
CA MET A 114 11.36 2.20 -10.03
C MET A 114 10.89 3.61 -10.38
N GLY A 115 10.44 4.44 -9.43
CA GLY A 115 9.80 5.73 -9.73
C GLY A 115 8.49 5.61 -10.55
N TYR A 116 8.22 4.45 -11.14
CA TYR A 116 6.98 4.03 -11.74
C TYR A 116 6.14 3.33 -10.68
N ILE A 117 5.20 4.07 -10.11
CA ILE A 117 4.19 3.54 -9.21
C ILE A 117 2.91 3.45 -10.04
N PRO A 118 2.30 2.26 -10.18
CA PRO A 118 0.96 2.15 -10.74
C PRO A 118 0.05 3.10 -9.96
N ILE A 119 -0.56 4.07 -10.64
CA ILE A 119 -1.44 5.09 -10.03
C ILE A 119 -2.57 4.41 -9.23
N GLU A 120 -2.91 3.18 -9.60
CA GLU A 120 -3.90 2.33 -8.96
C GLU A 120 -3.54 1.94 -7.52
N GLN A 121 -2.25 1.83 -7.18
CA GLN A 121 -1.79 1.38 -5.85
C GLN A 121 -2.21 2.34 -4.72
N PRO A 122 -1.81 3.63 -4.72
CA PRO A 122 -2.25 4.58 -3.69
C PRO A 122 -3.77 4.72 -3.60
N LEU A 123 -4.46 4.69 -4.74
CA LEU A 123 -5.91 4.80 -4.80
C LEU A 123 -6.60 3.58 -4.16
N MET A 124 -6.04 2.38 -4.33
CA MET A 124 -6.53 1.19 -3.66
C MET A 124 -6.36 1.28 -2.15
N TYR A 125 -5.21 1.77 -1.65
CA TYR A 125 -5.02 2.04 -0.22
C TYR A 125 -6.06 3.02 0.32
N LEU A 126 -6.33 4.11 -0.41
CA LEU A 126 -7.34 5.09 -0.03
C LEU A 126 -8.73 4.44 0.04
N ALA A 127 -9.15 3.76 -1.02
CA ALA A 127 -10.48 3.16 -1.13
C ALA A 127 -10.72 2.11 -0.03
N VAL A 128 -9.78 1.19 0.17
CA VAL A 128 -9.89 0.13 1.19
C VAL A 128 -9.97 0.73 2.58
N ASN A 129 -9.09 1.68 2.92
CA ASN A 129 -9.05 2.23 4.28
C ASN A 129 -10.21 3.20 4.56
N ALA A 130 -10.63 4.01 3.58
CA ALA A 130 -11.83 4.84 3.71
C ALA A 130 -13.09 3.98 3.88
N GLY A 131 -13.22 2.90 3.10
CA GLY A 131 -14.32 1.94 3.23
C GLY A 131 -14.36 1.27 4.61
N LEU A 132 -13.21 0.82 5.11
CA LEU A 132 -13.11 0.22 6.45
C LEU A 132 -13.41 1.21 7.57
N ALA A 133 -12.95 2.46 7.44
CA ALA A 133 -13.29 3.53 8.37
C ALA A 133 -14.79 3.83 8.36
N PHE A 134 -15.43 3.82 7.19
CA PHE A 134 -16.87 4.02 7.04
C PHE A 134 -17.69 2.89 7.67
N ILE A 135 -17.33 1.62 7.40
CA ILE A 135 -17.97 0.46 8.04
C ILE A 135 -17.92 0.62 9.57
N ARG A 136 -16.74 0.97 10.11
CA ARG A 136 -16.59 1.16 11.56
C ARG A 136 -17.43 2.31 12.11
N TYR A 137 -17.54 3.41 11.38
CA TYR A 137 -18.42 4.52 11.73
C TYR A 137 -19.90 4.10 11.74
N SER A 138 -20.34 3.36 10.72
CA SER A 138 -21.73 2.88 10.62
C SER A 138 -22.14 1.98 11.79
N GLU A 139 -21.21 1.17 12.30
CA GLU A 139 -21.45 0.30 13.47
C GLU A 139 -21.62 1.11 14.75
N CYS A 140 -20.87 2.21 14.86
CA CYS A 140 -20.91 3.10 16.00
C CYS A 140 -22.13 4.02 16.02
N ALA A 141 -22.63 4.42 14.84
CA ALA A 141 -23.83 5.24 14.71
C ALA A 141 -25.15 4.46 14.89
N ARG A 142 -25.08 3.12 15.00
CA ARG A 142 -26.26 2.27 15.15
C ARG A 142 -26.82 2.41 16.57
N PRO A 143 -28.13 2.70 16.75
CA PRO A 143 -28.72 2.73 18.09
C PRO A 143 -28.61 1.35 18.75
N PRO A 144 -28.46 1.28 20.08
CA PRO A 144 -28.46 0.00 20.79
C PRO A 144 -29.77 -0.73 20.48
N GLY A 145 -29.67 -1.99 20.07
CA GLY A 145 -30.83 -2.85 19.84
C GLY A 145 -31.64 -3.04 21.13
N PRO A 146 -32.91 -3.47 21.03
CA PRO A 146 -33.72 -3.75 22.21
C PRO A 146 -33.01 -4.79 23.08
N ALA A 147 -33.01 -4.56 24.40
CA ALA A 147 -32.52 -5.55 25.35
C ALA A 147 -33.33 -6.85 25.21
N PRO A 148 -32.69 -8.03 25.32
CA PRO A 148 -33.44 -9.29 25.34
C PRO A 148 -34.38 -9.26 26.55
N GLY A 149 -35.69 -9.36 26.26
CA GLY A 149 -36.76 -9.47 27.25
C GLY A 149 -36.99 -10.90 27.70
#